data_AF-A0A949YG68-F1
#
_entry.id   AF-A0A949YG68-F1
#
_cell.length_a   1.000
_cell.length_b   1.000
_cell.length_c   1.000
_cell.angle_alpha   90.00
_cell.angle_beta   90.00
_cell.angle_gamma   90.00
#
_symmetry.space_group_name_H-M   'P 1'
#
loop_
_entity.id
_entity.type
_entity.pdbx_description
1 polymer ?
#
loop_
_entity_poly.entity_id
_entity_poly.type
_entity_poly.pdbx_seq_one_letter_code
_entity_poly.pdbx_strand_id
1 'polypeptide(L)' 'SYCTHRICKVNPQKDHTFLCKCHGSTFTEEGKVTEGPAKRDLPMLPLNTSSNGHLLVDISAR' A
#
# COMPACT_ATOMS: atom_id res chain seq x y z
N SER A 1 4.91 2.77 -1.41
CA SER A 1 3.47 3.11 -1.36
C SER A 1 3.29 4.50 -0.76
N TYR A 2 2.22 5.20 -1.14
CA TYR A 2 1.90 6.56 -0.68
C TYR A 2 0.52 6.56 -0.01
N CYS A 3 0.43 7.24 1.15
CA CYS A 3 -0.80 7.38 1.92
C CYS A 3 -1.88 8.09 1.10
N THR A 4 -3.09 7.53 1.10
CA THR A 4 -4.25 8.04 0.35
C THR A 4 -4.86 9.33 0.92
N HIS A 5 -4.39 9.80 2.08
CA HIS A 5 -4.77 11.09 2.66
C HIS A 5 -4.10 12.27 1.93
N ARG A 6 -2.76 12.35 1.92
CA ARG A 6 -1.99 13.49 1.37
C ARG A 6 -0.67 13.10 0.68
N ILE A 7 -0.58 11.88 0.15
CA ILE A 7 0.60 11.41 -0.62
C ILE A 7 1.91 11.49 0.20
N CYS A 8 1.83 11.28 1.51
CA CYS A 8 3.00 11.00 2.34
C CYS A 8 3.48 9.56 2.09
N LYS A 9 4.79 9.30 2.16
CA LYS A 9 5.31 7.92 2.13
C LYS A 9 4.85 7.17 3.40
N VAL A 10 4.29 5.96 3.23
CA VAL A 10 4.00 5.06 4.36
C VAL A 10 5.23 4.21 4.67
N ASN A 11 5.40 3.85 5.95
CA ASN A 11 6.56 3.09 6.43
C ASN A 11 6.11 1.73 6.99
N PRO A 12 6.78 0.62 6.63
CA PRO A 12 6.49 -0.68 7.22
C PRO A 12 6.84 -0.68 8.72
N GLN A 13 6.04 -1.40 9.49
CA GLN A 13 6.22 -1.63 10.93
C GLN A 13 6.63 -3.08 11.20
N LYS A 14 7.02 -3.40 12.43
CA LYS A 14 7.46 -4.75 12.82
C LYS A 14 6.34 -5.79 12.80
N ASP A 15 5.09 -5.36 12.85
CA ASP A 15 3.88 -6.18 12.87
C ASP A 15 3.24 -6.32 11.46
N HIS A 16 4.01 -6.06 10.41
CA HIS A 16 3.57 -6.11 9.00
C HIS A 16 2.53 -5.03 8.62
N THR A 17 2.23 -4.08 9.50
CA THR A 17 1.38 -2.93 9.18
C THR A 17 2.19 -1.81 8.50
N PHE A 18 1.48 -0.84 7.93
CA PHE A 18 2.06 0.39 7.41
C PHE A 18 1.58 1.61 8.20
N LEU A 19 2.52 2.49 8.55
CA LEU A 19 2.24 3.75 9.25
C LEU A 19 2.62 4.97 8.41
N CYS A 20 1.67 5.90 8.27
CA CYS A 20 1.90 7.24 7.76
C CYS A 20 2.28 8.21 8.89
N LYS A 21 3.59 8.45 9.07
CA LYS A 21 4.13 9.31 10.14
C LYS A 21 3.69 10.79 10.09
N CYS A 22 3.10 11.25 8.98
CA CYS A 22 2.63 12.64 8.88
C CYS A 22 1.45 12.94 9.83
N HIS A 23 0.46 12.04 9.90
CA HIS A 23 -0.78 12.28 10.65
C HIS A 23 -1.36 11.01 11.31
N GLY A 24 -0.62 9.89 11.30
CA GLY A 24 -0.99 8.70 12.06
C GLY A 24 -1.81 7.63 11.34
N SER A 25 -2.16 7.80 10.06
CA SER A 25 -2.95 6.75 9.36
C SER A 25 -2.21 5.42 9.33
N THR A 26 -2.92 4.34 9.64
CA THR A 26 -2.40 2.97 9.62
C THR A 26 -3.11 2.13 8.56
N PHE A 27 -2.40 1.15 8.04
CA PHE A 27 -2.91 0.21 7.06
C PHE A 27 -2.44 -1.22 7.37
N THR A 28 -3.24 -2.22 7.05
CA THR A 28 -2.84 -3.64 7.13
C THR A 28 -1.76 -3.99 6.10
N GLU A 29 -1.22 -5.21 6.16
CA GLU A 29 -0.27 -5.73 5.18
C GLU A 29 -0.87 -5.74 3.75
N GLU A 30 -2.17 -6.02 3.62
CA GLU A 30 -2.92 -5.97 2.35
C GLU A 30 -3.29 -4.54 1.93
N GLY A 31 -2.88 -3.53 2.69
CA GLY A 31 -3.11 -2.12 2.41
C GLY A 31 -4.46 -1.59 2.86
N LYS A 32 -5.27 -2.35 3.62
CA LYS A 32 -6.57 -1.89 4.13
C LYS A 32 -6.39 -0.80 5.17
N VAL A 33 -7.13 0.29 5.07
CA VAL A 33 -7.05 1.37 6.07
C VAL A 33 -7.64 0.91 7.41
N THR A 34 -6.90 1.13 8.49
CA THR A 34 -7.31 0.75 9.86
C THR A 34 -7.47 1.96 10.77
N GLU A 35 -6.70 3.04 10.54
CA GLU A 35 -6.79 4.27 11.32
C GLU A 35 -6.70 5.51 10.43
N GLY A 36 -7.47 6.54 10.78
CA GLY A 36 -7.57 7.79 10.02
C GLY A 36 -6.32 8.67 10.13
N PRO A 37 -6.25 9.82 9.42
CA PRO A 37 -7.27 10.43 8.56
C PRO A 37 -7.46 9.84 7.15
N ALA A 38 -6.66 8.87 6.71
CA ALA A 38 -6.93 8.18 5.45
C ALA A 38 -8.30 7.50 5.46
N LYS A 39 -9.02 7.55 4.33
CA LYS A 39 -10.36 6.93 4.18
C LYS A 39 -10.42 5.85 3.10
N ARG A 40 -9.31 5.64 2.39
CA ARG A 40 -9.19 4.69 1.28
C ARG A 40 -7.98 3.80 1.50
N ASP A 41 -8.12 2.54 1.11
CA ASP A 41 -7.04 1.56 1.12
C ASP A 41 -5.88 1.99 0.22
N LEU A 42 -4.68 1.47 0.49
CA LEU A 42 -3.54 1.64 -0.40
C LEU A 42 -3.82 0.95 -1.74
N PRO A 43 -3.44 1.56 -2.88
CA PRO A 43 -3.61 0.92 -4.17
C PRO A 43 -2.72 -0.31 -4.28
N MET A 44 -3.31 -1.41 -4.73
CA MET A 44 -2.64 -2.67 -5.04
C MET A 44 -2.50 -2.80 -6.56
N LEU A 45 -1.32 -3.22 -7.02
CA LEU A 45 -1.09 -3.53 -8.42
C LEU A 45 -1.14 -5.05 -8.62
N PRO A 46 -1.93 -5.56 -9.57
CA PRO A 46 -1.92 -6.97 -9.89
C PRO A 46 -0.53 -7.43 -10.32
N LEU A 47 -0.11 -8.56 -9.76
CA LEU A 47 1.18 -9.19 -10.07
C LEU A 47 0.93 -10.55 -10.71
N ASN A 48 1.68 -10.85 -11.76
CA ASN A 48 1.71 -12.16 -12.40
C ASN A 48 3.15 -12.62 -12.56
N THR A 49 3.37 -13.92 -12.69
CA THR A 49 4.68 -14.49 -13.02
C THR A 49 4.68 -14.99 -14.46
N SER A 50 5.73 -14.64 -15.19
CA SER A 50 5.99 -15.19 -16.51
C SER A 50 6.66 -16.55 -16.40
N SER A 51 6.53 -17.39 -17.43
CA SER A 51 7.13 -18.73 -17.49
C SER A 51 8.67 -18.73 -17.40
N ASN A 52 9.31 -17.60 -17.69
CA ASN A 52 10.76 -17.38 -17.53
C ASN A 52 11.16 -16.80 -16.17
N GLY A 53 10.25 -16.77 -15.18
CA GLY A 53 10.55 -16.31 -13.82
C GLY A 53 10.52 -14.80 -13.62
N HIS A 54 10.08 -14.02 -14.60
CA HIS A 54 9.90 -12.58 -14.44
C HIS A 54 8.60 -12.24 -13.70
N LEU A 55 8.64 -11.20 -12.87
CA LEU A 55 7.45 -10.59 -12.28
C LEU A 55 6.87 -9.55 -13.25
N LEU A 56 5.63 -9.77 -13.68
CA LEU A 56 4.87 -8.83 -14.49
C LEU A 56 3.95 -8.02 -13.58
N VAL A 57 4.00 -6.70 -13.71
CA VAL A 57 3.18 -5.75 -12.93
C VAL A 57 2.16 -5.13 -13.88
N ASP A 58 0.88 -5.30 -13.60
CA ASP A 58 -0.16 -4.60 -14.35
C ASP A 58 -0.38 -3.20 -13.77
N ILE A 59 -0.03 -2.18 -14.57
CA ILE A 59 -0.17 -0.77 -14.21
C ILE A 59 -1.46 -0.13 -14.73
N SER A 60 -2.25 -0.87 -15.52
CA SER A 60 -3.50 -0.39 -16.12
C SER A 60 -4.68 -0.43 -15.15
N ALA A 61 -4.57 -1.20 -14.06
CA ALA A 61 -5.58 -1.33 -13.01
C ALA A 61 -5.65 -0.13 -12.04
N ARG A 62 -5.08 1.02 -12.41
CA ARG A 62 -4.91 2.19 -11.54
C ARG A 62 -5.96 3.26 -11.74
#